data_AF-A0A4R0YII1-F1
#
_entry.id   AF-A0A4R0YII1-F1
#
_cell.length_a   1.000
_cell.length_b   1.000
_cell.length_c   1.000
_cell.angle_alpha   90.00
_cell.angle_beta   90.00
_cell.angle_gamma   90.00
#
_symmetry.space_group_name_H-M   'P 1'
#
loop_
_entity.id
_entity.type
_entity.pdbx_description
1 polymer ?
#
loop_
_entity_poly.entity_id
_entity_poly.type
_entity_poly.pdbx_seq_one_letter_code
_entity_poly.pdbx_strand_id
1 'polypeptide(L)'
;MPNTLNVSLDENTTPWTVDIDQKNNANHVGQNGAAQTITWQLHGNAASGNIISFNWLTAPPSGIFTTPSISSNGNSMTMSDLNNSASTAGDWIYQLTIEVGGNNYSTTASTTTGTTNNPSIKNN
;
A
#
# COMPACT_ATOMS: atom_id res chain seq x y z
N MET A 1 1.66 13.78 7.75
CA MET A 1 0.36 13.38 7.17
C MET A 1 -0.06 12.11 7.89
N PRO A 2 -1.36 11.79 8.03
CA PRO A 2 -1.73 10.47 8.53
C PRO A 2 -1.21 9.44 7.53
N ASN A 3 -0.38 8.52 7.99
CA ASN A 3 0.12 7.41 7.18
C ASN A 3 -0.93 6.27 7.18
N THR A 4 -2.20 6.62 7.08
CA THR A 4 -3.32 5.69 7.00
C THR A 4 -3.96 5.83 5.64
N LEU A 5 -3.92 4.75 4.87
CA LEU A 5 -4.43 4.63 3.51
C LEU A 5 -5.72 3.84 3.55
N ASN A 6 -6.79 4.43 3.04
CA ASN A 6 -8.05 3.72 2.84
C ASN A 6 -7.91 2.78 1.64
N VAL A 7 -8.43 1.57 1.78
CA VAL A 7 -8.42 0.53 0.75
C VAL A 7 -9.86 0.17 0.41
N SER A 8 -10.23 0.34 -0.85
CA SER A 8 -11.57 0.06 -1.39
C SER A 8 -11.50 -0.69 -2.72
N LEU A 9 -12.64 -1.05 -3.28
CA LEU A 9 -12.72 -1.57 -4.65
C LEU A 9 -13.16 -0.46 -5.61
N ASP A 10 -12.42 -0.29 -6.70
CA ASP A 10 -12.88 0.50 -7.84
C ASP A 10 -13.76 -0.38 -8.74
N GLU A 11 -15.07 -0.10 -8.69
CA GLU A 11 -16.08 -0.82 -9.46
C GLU A 11 -16.19 -0.33 -10.91
N ASN A 12 -15.47 0.74 -11.27
CA ASN A 12 -15.45 1.28 -12.63
C ASN A 12 -14.45 0.56 -13.55
N THR A 13 -13.56 -0.27 -13.01
CA THR A 13 -12.68 -1.12 -13.81
C THR A 13 -13.36 -2.43 -14.16
N THR A 14 -12.92 -3.11 -15.23
CA THR A 14 -13.41 -4.46 -15.57
C THR A 14 -12.23 -5.38 -15.88
N PRO A 15 -11.88 -6.32 -14.99
CA PRO A 15 -12.51 -6.60 -13.68
C PRO A 15 -12.32 -5.46 -12.66
N TRP A 16 -13.10 -5.48 -11.56
CA TRP A 16 -12.90 -4.57 -10.41
C TRP A 16 -11.49 -4.71 -9.85
N THR A 17 -10.93 -3.61 -9.36
CA THR A 17 -9.55 -3.56 -8.85
C THR A 17 -9.51 -2.96 -7.46
N VAL A 18 -8.43 -3.21 -6.72
CA VAL A 18 -8.23 -2.55 -5.43
C VAL A 18 -7.72 -1.14 -5.68
N ASP A 19 -8.40 -0.17 -5.09
CA ASP A 19 -8.00 1.22 -5.05
C ASP A 19 -7.40 1.58 -3.68
N ILE A 20 -6.34 2.37 -3.70
CA ILE A 20 -5.65 2.86 -2.51
C ILE A 20 -5.77 4.37 -2.53
N ASP A 21 -6.34 4.96 -1.47
CA ASP A 21 -6.50 6.42 -1.32
C ASP A 21 -5.13 7.10 -1.13
N GLN A 22 -4.42 7.25 -2.24
CA GLN A 22 -3.12 7.89 -2.33
C GLN A 22 -3.26 9.28 -2.92
N LYS A 23 -2.50 10.24 -2.37
CA LYS A 23 -2.50 11.61 -2.88
C LYS A 23 -1.32 11.81 -3.80
N ASN A 24 -1.56 12.42 -4.97
CA ASN A 24 -0.52 12.65 -5.97
C ASN A 24 0.17 11.35 -6.43
N ASN A 25 -0.60 10.26 -6.58
CA ASN A 25 -0.17 8.94 -7.06
C ASN A 25 0.88 8.24 -6.17
N ALA A 26 0.98 8.58 -4.89
CA ALA A 26 1.83 7.87 -3.94
C ALA A 26 1.36 8.09 -2.48
N ASN A 27 1.81 7.21 -1.58
CA ASN A 27 1.88 7.54 -0.16
C ASN A 27 3.20 8.25 0.12
N HIS A 28 3.16 9.55 0.38
CA HIS A 28 4.36 10.34 0.67
C HIS A 28 4.72 10.29 2.15
N VAL A 29 5.88 9.74 2.46
CA VAL A 29 6.43 9.70 3.82
C VAL A 29 7.63 10.63 3.87
N GLY A 30 7.54 11.70 4.66
CA GLY A 30 8.66 12.64 4.84
C GLY A 30 9.68 12.10 5.84
N GLN A 31 10.94 12.52 5.69
CA GLN A 31 12.01 12.13 6.60
C GLN A 31 11.70 12.44 8.08
N ASN A 32 12.04 11.50 8.95
CA ASN A 32 11.90 11.61 10.40
C ASN A 32 13.00 10.83 11.12
N GLY A 33 13.54 11.36 12.22
CA GLY A 33 14.55 10.66 13.03
C GLY A 33 14.04 9.36 13.67
N ALA A 34 12.72 9.18 13.76
CA ALA A 34 12.07 7.94 14.19
C ALA A 34 11.31 7.27 13.03
N ALA A 35 11.18 5.95 13.09
CA ALA A 35 10.39 5.20 12.13
C ALA A 35 8.90 5.59 12.20
N GLN A 36 8.24 5.56 11.06
CA GLN A 36 6.83 5.90 10.92
C GLN A 36 6.03 4.66 10.54
N THR A 37 4.82 4.53 11.09
CA THR A 37 3.93 3.41 10.74
C THR A 37 3.01 3.81 9.60
N ILE A 38 3.00 3.02 8.53
CA ILE A 38 2.02 3.07 7.44
C ILE A 38 0.96 2.01 7.72
N THR A 39 -0.30 2.40 7.59
CA THR A 39 -1.47 1.55 7.81
C THR A 39 -2.32 1.51 6.55
N TRP A 40 -2.68 0.32 6.10
CA TRP A 40 -3.71 0.09 5.10
C TRP A 40 -4.96 -0.39 5.83
N GLN A 41 -6.07 0.30 5.63
CA GLN A 41 -7.32 0.01 6.30
C GLN A 41 -8.40 -0.23 5.25
N LEU A 42 -9.02 -1.41 5.27
CA LEU A 42 -10.17 -1.68 4.43
C LEU A 42 -11.31 -0.71 4.79
N HIS A 43 -11.93 -0.15 3.77
CA HIS A 43 -12.93 0.91 3.87
C HIS A 43 -14.02 0.74 2.79
N GLY A 44 -15.16 1.42 2.96
CA GLY A 44 -16.24 1.45 1.97
C GLY A 44 -16.75 0.05 1.60
N ASN A 45 -16.84 -0.22 0.29
CA ASN A 45 -17.28 -1.50 -0.26
C ASN A 45 -16.32 -2.68 0.00
N ALA A 46 -15.10 -2.42 0.49
CA ALA A 46 -14.15 -3.45 0.92
C ALA A 46 -14.11 -3.66 2.44
N ALA A 47 -14.85 -2.89 3.24
CA ALA A 47 -14.71 -2.84 4.71
C ALA A 47 -14.95 -4.18 5.43
N SER A 48 -15.72 -5.09 4.82
CA SER A 48 -15.99 -6.45 5.33
C SER A 48 -14.99 -7.50 4.85
N GLY A 49 -14.01 -7.12 4.04
CA GLY A 49 -13.03 -8.02 3.44
C GLY A 49 -11.86 -8.37 4.35
N ASN A 50 -10.89 -9.06 3.76
CA ASN A 50 -9.62 -9.42 4.38
C ASN A 50 -8.46 -8.99 3.47
N ILE A 51 -7.40 -8.45 4.05
CA ILE A 51 -6.11 -8.30 3.37
C ILE A 51 -5.47 -9.68 3.27
N ILE A 52 -5.08 -10.08 2.06
CA ILE A 52 -4.53 -11.40 1.77
C ILE A 52 -3.01 -11.33 1.63
N SER A 53 -2.50 -10.38 0.84
CA SER A 53 -1.07 -10.26 0.62
C SER A 53 -0.64 -8.85 0.23
N PHE A 54 0.60 -8.54 0.56
CA PHE A 54 1.32 -7.36 0.10
C PHE A 54 2.65 -7.79 -0.49
N ASN A 55 2.94 -7.35 -1.71
CA ASN A 55 4.18 -7.70 -2.41
C ASN A 55 4.80 -6.46 -3.05
N TRP A 56 6.10 -6.26 -2.86
CA TRP A 56 6.84 -5.26 -3.63
C TRP A 56 7.01 -5.73 -5.07
N LEU A 57 6.79 -4.86 -6.05
CA LEU A 57 7.14 -5.15 -7.44
C LEU A 57 8.67 -5.11 -7.62
N THR A 58 9.30 -4.12 -7.01
CA THR A 58 10.75 -4.04 -6.84
C THR A 58 11.04 -3.84 -5.36
N ALA A 59 11.71 -4.83 -4.75
CA ALA A 59 11.96 -4.80 -3.32
C ALA A 59 12.84 -3.59 -2.92
N PRO A 60 12.50 -2.89 -1.82
CA PRO A 60 13.35 -1.84 -1.26
C PRO A 60 14.63 -2.43 -0.66
N PRO A 61 15.68 -1.61 -0.51
CA PRO A 61 16.83 -1.98 0.31
C PRO A 61 16.40 -2.46 1.71
N SER A 62 17.12 -3.48 2.21
CA SER A 62 16.85 -4.03 3.54
C SER A 62 16.96 -2.97 4.63
N GLY A 63 16.02 -2.97 5.57
CA GLY A 63 16.04 -2.09 6.74
C GLY A 63 15.28 -0.77 6.58
N ILE A 64 14.80 -0.43 5.37
CA ILE A 64 13.89 0.71 5.19
C ILE A 64 12.50 0.32 5.68
N PHE A 65 11.95 -0.77 5.17
CA PHE A 65 10.63 -1.26 5.54
C PHE A 65 10.72 -2.54 6.34
N THR A 66 9.86 -2.65 7.35
CA THR A 66 9.60 -3.92 8.06
C THR A 66 8.67 -4.83 7.27
N THR A 67 8.59 -6.10 7.65
CA THR A 67 7.59 -7.01 7.11
C THR A 67 6.18 -6.49 7.46
N PRO A 68 5.24 -6.44 6.50
CA PRO A 68 3.88 -6.05 6.79
C PRO A 68 3.23 -7.01 7.78
N SER A 69 2.50 -6.46 8.75
CA SER A 69 1.73 -7.20 9.75
C SER A 69 0.25 -6.98 9.51
N ILE A 70 -0.47 -8.04 9.15
CA ILE A 70 -1.93 -8.02 9.00
C ILE A 70 -2.56 -8.18 10.39
N SER A 71 -3.58 -7.39 10.69
CA SER A 71 -4.32 -7.47 11.95
C SER A 71 -5.08 -8.78 12.07
N SER A 72 -5.39 -9.19 13.30
CA SER A 72 -6.06 -10.47 13.59
C SER A 72 -7.46 -10.59 12.95
N ASN A 73 -8.12 -9.46 12.69
CA ASN A 73 -9.42 -9.40 12.03
C ASN A 73 -9.29 -9.21 10.51
N GLY A 74 -8.08 -9.24 9.95
CA GLY A 74 -7.79 -9.21 8.51
C GLY A 74 -8.05 -7.86 7.84
N ASN A 75 -8.74 -6.92 8.49
CA ASN A 75 -9.24 -5.72 7.84
C ASN A 75 -8.22 -4.56 7.79
N SER A 76 -7.04 -4.76 8.36
CA SER A 76 -5.98 -3.76 8.35
C SER A 76 -4.61 -4.39 8.32
N MET A 77 -3.63 -3.63 7.85
CA MET A 77 -2.24 -4.05 7.79
C MET A 77 -1.36 -2.86 8.13
N THR A 78 -0.28 -3.10 8.87
CA THR A 78 0.69 -2.07 9.24
C THR A 78 2.09 -2.44 8.77
N MET A 79 2.88 -1.43 8.42
CA MET A 79 4.30 -1.55 8.09
C MET A 79 5.05 -0.37 8.68
N SER A 80 6.16 -0.62 9.37
CA SER A 80 7.08 0.44 9.78
C SER A 80 8.02 0.81 8.63
N ASP A 81 8.22 2.10 8.44
CA ASP A 81 9.10 2.75 7.45
C ASP A 81 10.15 3.62 8.17
N LEU A 82 11.41 3.28 7.98
CA LEU A 82 12.58 4.00 8.46
C LEU A 82 13.06 5.00 7.40
N ASN A 83 12.25 6.00 7.08
CA ASN A 83 12.69 7.15 6.28
C ASN A 83 13.43 8.17 7.16
N ASN A 84 14.69 7.93 7.50
CA ASN A 84 15.45 8.77 8.43
C ASN A 84 16.58 9.59 7.81
N SER A 85 16.88 9.39 6.54
CA SER A 85 18.02 10.01 5.87
C SER A 85 17.89 9.98 4.35
N ALA A 86 18.79 10.66 3.64
CA ALA A 86 18.82 10.61 2.18
C ALA A 86 19.08 9.19 1.63
N SER A 87 19.73 8.30 2.38
CA SER A 87 19.95 6.90 1.97
C SER A 87 18.70 6.03 2.07
N THR A 88 17.65 6.50 2.76
CA THR A 88 16.36 5.81 2.89
C THR A 88 15.27 6.42 2.00
N ALA A 89 15.66 7.38 1.15
CA ALA A 89 14.78 7.98 0.15
C ALA A 89 14.62 7.04 -1.07
N GLY A 90 13.46 7.11 -1.71
CA GLY A 90 13.14 6.25 -2.85
C GLY A 90 11.66 6.20 -3.16
N ASP A 91 11.32 5.45 -4.21
CA ASP A 91 9.95 5.22 -4.67
C ASP A 91 9.78 3.74 -4.95
N TRP A 92 8.80 3.11 -4.29
CA TRP A 92 8.56 1.68 -4.37
C TRP A 92 7.11 1.38 -4.66
N ILE A 93 6.88 0.70 -5.78
CA ILE A 93 5.57 0.23 -6.20
C ILE A 93 5.30 -1.13 -5.56
N TYR A 94 4.06 -1.34 -5.12
CA TYR A 94 3.62 -2.60 -4.53
C TYR A 94 2.30 -3.08 -5.14
N GLN A 95 2.02 -4.36 -4.93
CA GLN A 95 0.73 -4.97 -5.17
C GLN A 95 0.09 -5.32 -3.83
N LEU A 96 -1.16 -4.89 -3.64
CA LEU A 96 -2.00 -5.31 -2.52
C LEU A 96 -3.14 -6.19 -3.04
N THR A 97 -3.36 -7.33 -2.40
CA THR A 97 -4.46 -8.24 -2.70
C THR A 97 -5.38 -8.35 -1.49
N ILE A 98 -6.68 -8.25 -1.73
CA ILE A 98 -7.72 -8.39 -0.72
C ILE A 98 -8.76 -9.42 -1.17
N GLU A 99 -9.47 -10.00 -0.23
CA GLU A 99 -10.64 -10.84 -0.45
C GLU A 99 -11.89 -10.10 0.03
N VAL A 100 -12.91 -10.00 -0.82
CA VAL A 100 -14.22 -9.46 -0.45
C VAL A 100 -15.30 -10.41 -0.96
N GLY A 101 -16.13 -10.92 -0.05
CA GLY A 101 -17.21 -11.85 -0.41
C GLY A 101 -16.73 -13.14 -1.10
N GLY A 102 -15.53 -13.63 -0.75
CA GLY A 102 -14.93 -14.83 -1.34
C GLY A 102 -14.26 -14.63 -2.70
N ASN A 103 -14.18 -13.39 -3.21
CA ASN A 103 -13.45 -13.06 -4.44
C ASN A 103 -12.18 -12.28 -4.12
N ASN A 104 -11.09 -12.62 -4.83
CA ASN A 104 -9.82 -11.92 -4.69
C ASN A 104 -9.73 -10.77 -5.69
N TYR A 105 -9.34 -9.60 -5.19
CA TYR A 105 -9.09 -8.39 -5.96
C TYR A 105 -7.69 -7.90 -5.67
N SER A 106 -7.04 -7.29 -6.65
CA SER A 106 -5.70 -6.72 -6.47
C SER A 106 -5.59 -5.34 -7.09
N THR A 107 -4.61 -4.58 -6.63
CA THR A 107 -4.23 -3.32 -7.28
C THR A 107 -3.69 -3.61 -8.67
N THR A 108 -3.87 -2.70 -9.62
CA THR A 108 -3.32 -2.81 -10.99
C THR A 108 -1.83 -2.43 -11.01
N ALA A 109 -1.03 -3.04 -10.15
CA ALA A 109 0.39 -2.76 -10.10
C ALA A 109 1.09 -3.42 -11.29
N SER A 110 1.74 -2.62 -12.15
CA SER A 110 2.55 -3.12 -13.27
C SER A 110 3.93 -2.48 -13.30
N THR A 111 4.96 -3.21 -13.73
CA THR A 111 6.33 -2.68 -13.88
C THR A 111 6.50 -1.81 -15.14
N THR A 112 5.46 -1.63 -15.96
CA THR A 112 5.52 -0.81 -17.17
C THR A 112 5.49 0.68 -16.84
N THR A 113 6.46 1.45 -17.35
CA THR A 113 6.70 2.89 -17.14
C THR A 113 5.63 3.83 -17.74
N GLY A 114 4.42 3.33 -18.04
CA GLY A 114 3.29 4.16 -18.45
C GLY A 114 2.58 4.78 -17.24
N THR A 115 1.73 5.79 -17.48
CA THR A 115 0.88 6.47 -16.49
C THR A 115 -0.13 5.52 -15.84
N THR A 116 0.37 4.65 -14.97
CA THR A 116 -0.41 3.68 -14.22
C THR A 116 -0.66 4.25 -12.84
N ASN A 117 -1.89 4.11 -12.33
CA ASN A 117 -2.27 4.43 -10.95
C ASN A 117 -1.70 3.37 -9.98
N ASN A 118 -0.44 3.01 -10.20
CA ASN A 118 0.28 2.03 -9.40
C ASN A 118 0.39 2.57 -7.98
N PRO A 119 -0.04 1.79 -6.97
CA PRO A 119 0.11 2.26 -5.61
C PRO A 119 1.59 2.18 -5.22
N SER A 120 2.11 3.28 -4.68
CA SER A 120 3.52 3.38 -4.29
C SER A 120 3.74 4.04 -2.94
N ILE A 121 4.90 3.81 -2.35
CA ILE A 121 5.39 4.57 -1.19
C ILE A 121 6.58 5.40 -1.66
N LYS A 122 6.55 6.71 -1.36
CA LYS A 122 7.60 7.64 -1.71
C LYS A 122 8.20 8.27 -0.47
N ASN A 123 9.45 7.93 -0.21
CA ASN A 123 10.25 8.51 0.86
C ASN A 123 10.95 9.76 0.33
N ASN A 124 10.52 10.92 0.84
CA ASN A 124 11.06 12.25 0.52
C ASN A 124 11.88 12.81 1.68
#